data_AF-A0A7S4MQ48-F1
#
_entry.id   AF-A0A7S4MQ48-F1
#
_cell.length_a   1.000
_cell.length_b   1.000
_cell.length_c   1.000
_cell.angle_alpha   90.00
_cell.angle_beta   90.00
_cell.angle_gamma   90.00
#
_symmetry.space_group_name_H-M   'P 1'
#
loop_
_entity.id
_entity.type
_entity.pdbx_description
1 polymer ?
#
loop_
_entity_poly.entity_id
_entity_poly.type
_entity_poly.pdbx_seq_one_letter_code
_entity_poly.pdbx_strand_id
1 'polypeptide(L)'
;THEGLVVVKLGGGLITRKDTLCEANMDTIDALVSVLSSLYHAGVNMIVVHGAGSFGHLKAIAWALQKGKQSNLRVEDTFGLQSQEEAVKSVQNDMMALNKILCS
;
A
#
# COMPACT_ATOMS: atom_id res chain seq x y z
N THR A 1 9.06 -1.15 33.91
CA THR A 1 9.90 -0.95 32.72
C THR A 1 9.07 -0.22 31.69
N HIS A 2 9.56 0.88 31.10
CA HIS A 2 8.86 1.45 29.95
C HIS A 2 9.07 0.50 28.77
N GLU A 3 8.04 -0.27 28.42
CA GLU A 3 8.05 -1.06 27.18
C GLU A 3 8.12 -0.09 26.01
N GLY A 4 9.22 -0.14 25.25
CA GLY A 4 9.43 0.73 24.10
C GLY A 4 8.41 0.45 22.99
N LEU A 5 7.99 1.51 22.29
CA LEU A 5 7.14 1.40 21.11
C LEU A 5 7.98 1.06 19.88
N VAL A 6 7.61 -0.01 19.17
CA VAL A 6 8.29 -0.46 17.95
C VAL A 6 7.47 -0.07 16.72
N VAL A 7 8.09 0.49 15.69
CA VAL A 7 7.46 0.68 14.39
C VAL A 7 7.90 -0.46 13.46
N VAL A 8 6.94 -1.28 13.02
CA VAL A 8 7.18 -2.37 12.06
C VAL A 8 6.75 -1.90 10.68
N LYS A 9 7.70 -1.83 9.74
CA LYS A 9 7.43 -1.44 8.35
C LYS A 9 7.45 -2.64 7.41
N LEU A 10 6.28 -2.97 6.87
CA LEU A 10 6.11 -4.00 5.85
C LEU A 10 6.33 -3.39 4.46
N GLY A 11 7.24 -3.97 3.68
CA GLY A 11 7.49 -3.52 2.32
C GLY A 11 6.31 -3.84 1.40
N GLY A 12 5.90 -2.91 0.53
CA GLY A 12 4.79 -3.15 -0.40
C GLY A 12 5.03 -4.33 -1.34
N GLY A 13 6.26 -4.53 -1.81
CA GLY A 13 6.62 -5.69 -2.64
C GLY A 13 6.71 -7.02 -1.89
N LEU A 14 6.66 -7.01 -0.55
CA LEU A 14 6.56 -8.22 0.27
C LEU A 14 5.09 -8.69 0.33
N ILE A 15 4.17 -7.75 0.56
CA ILE A 15 2.75 -8.01 0.82
C ILE A 15 1.86 -7.93 -0.43
N THR A 16 2.43 -7.70 -1.61
CA THR A 16 1.72 -7.63 -2.89
C THR A 16 2.49 -8.33 -3.99
N ARG A 17 1.81 -8.73 -5.06
CA ARG A 17 2.44 -9.22 -6.29
C ARG A 17 2.69 -8.04 -7.24
N LYS A 18 3.95 -7.83 -7.63
CA LYS A 18 4.42 -6.63 -8.37
C LYS A 18 3.90 -6.53 -9.79
N ASP A 19 3.65 -7.67 -10.44
CA ASP A 19 3.36 -7.73 -11.87
C ASP A 19 1.86 -7.84 -12.18
N THR A 20 1.01 -7.78 -11.14
CA THR A 20 -0.44 -7.85 -11.24
C THR A 20 -1.09 -6.63 -10.58
N LEU A 21 -2.13 -6.11 -11.21
CA LEU A 21 -2.81 -4.91 -10.72
C LEU A 21 -3.55 -5.22 -9.41
N CYS A 22 -3.19 -4.52 -8.33
CA CYS A 22 -3.88 -4.57 -7.03
C CYS A 22 -4.06 -5.99 -6.45
N GLU A 23 -3.02 -6.83 -6.52
CA GLU A 23 -3.05 -8.17 -5.95
C GLU A 23 -2.24 -8.26 -4.65
N ALA A 24 -2.92 -8.64 -3.57
CA ALA A 24 -2.31 -8.91 -2.27
C ALA A 24 -1.66 -10.31 -2.25
N ASN A 25 -0.53 -10.43 -1.56
CA ASN A 25 0.13 -11.71 -1.31
C ASN A 25 -0.37 -12.29 0.02
N MET A 26 -1.54 -12.93 0.00
CA MET A 26 -2.20 -13.42 1.21
C MET A 26 -1.34 -14.39 2.02
N ASP A 27 -0.65 -15.33 1.38
CA ASP A 27 0.24 -16.27 2.08
C ASP A 27 1.30 -15.55 2.92
N THR A 28 1.88 -14.47 2.38
CA THR A 28 2.87 -13.66 3.10
C THR A 28 2.22 -12.80 4.17
N ILE A 29 1.04 -12.23 3.90
CA ILE A 29 0.28 -11.44 4.87
C ILE A 29 -0.08 -12.30 6.08
N ASP A 30 -0.62 -13.50 5.88
CA ASP A 30 -1.02 -14.41 6.95
C ASP A 30 0.17 -14.83 7.82
N ALA A 31 1.31 -15.14 7.19
CA ALA A 31 2.54 -15.45 7.90
C ALA A 31 3.04 -14.26 8.74
N LEU A 32 2.99 -13.04 8.19
CA LEU A 32 3.35 -11.82 8.92
C LEU A 32 2.40 -11.55 10.09
N VAL A 33 1.10 -11.72 9.89
CA VAL A 33 0.08 -11.55 10.94
C VAL A 33 0.31 -12.54 12.09
N SER A 34 0.68 -13.79 11.79
CA SER A 34 1.01 -14.79 12.81
C SER A 34 2.20 -14.35 13.69
N VAL A 35 3.26 -13.82 13.07
CA VAL A 35 4.45 -13.31 13.78
C VAL A 35 4.10 -12.06 14.61
N LEU A 36 3.39 -11.10 14.02
CA LEU A 36 2.96 -9.88 14.70
C LEU A 36 2.05 -10.19 15.89
N SER A 37 1.10 -11.13 15.73
CA SER A 37 0.24 -11.58 16.81
C SER A 37 1.07 -12.18 17.96
N SER A 38 2.08 -12.99 17.66
CA SER A 38 2.97 -13.57 18.67
C SER A 38 3.74 -12.50 19.45
N LEU A 39 4.23 -11.46 18.77
CA LEU A 39 4.91 -10.32 19.41
C LEU A 39 3.95 -9.51 20.30
N TYR A 40 2.73 -9.27 19.83
CA TYR A 40 1.70 -8.58 20.59
C TYR A 40 1.37 -9.33 21.90
N HIS A 41 1.16 -10.65 21.83
CA HIS A 41 0.90 -11.48 23.01
C HIS A 41 2.11 -11.59 23.95
N ALA A 42 3.33 -11.34 23.46
CA ALA A 42 4.55 -11.27 24.27
C ALA A 42 4.76 -9.90 24.95
N GLY A 43 3.82 -8.95 24.82
CA GLY A 43 3.90 -7.63 25.44
C GLY A 43 4.60 -6.56 24.58
N VAL A 44 4.83 -6.82 23.29
CA VAL A 44 5.44 -5.80 22.42
C VAL A 44 4.39 -4.81 21.94
N ASN A 45 4.58 -3.54 22.31
CA ASN A 45 3.78 -2.42 21.79
C ASN A 45 4.27 -2.02 20.40
N MET A 46 3.37 -2.06 19.41
CA MET A 46 3.75 -1.92 17.99
C MET A 46 2.85 -0.94 17.22
N ILE A 47 3.45 -0.19 16.30
CA ILE A 47 2.76 0.46 15.17
C ILE A 47 3.17 -0.30 13.91
N VAL A 48 2.20 -0.85 13.18
CA VAL A 48 2.44 -1.50 11.90
C VAL A 48 2.14 -0.50 10.78
N VAL A 49 3.11 -0.31 9.90
CA VAL A 49 2.97 0.49 8.66
C VAL A 49 3.29 -0.40 7.46
N HIS A 50 2.65 -0.13 6.34
CA HIS A 50 2.85 -0.91 5.12
C HIS A 50 3.12 -0.03 3.91
N GLY A 51 3.88 -0.55 2.95
CA GLY A 51 3.98 0.05 1.62
C GLY A 51 2.75 -0.27 0.76
N ALA A 52 2.52 0.52 -0.28
CA ALA A 52 1.38 0.33 -1.18
C ALA A 52 1.49 -0.89 -2.12
N GLY A 53 2.72 -1.27 -2.49
CA GLY A 53 2.92 -2.40 -3.39
C GLY A 53 2.28 -2.17 -4.76
N SER A 54 1.64 -3.19 -5.34
CA SER A 54 0.92 -3.05 -6.61
C SER A 54 -0.38 -2.24 -6.54
N PHE A 55 -0.82 -1.82 -5.36
CA PHE A 55 -2.00 -0.96 -5.19
C PHE A 55 -1.65 0.50 -5.50
N GLY A 56 -2.21 1.04 -6.58
CA GLY A 56 -2.00 2.41 -7.03
C GLY A 56 -0.68 2.68 -7.77
N HIS A 57 0.27 1.73 -7.80
CA HIS A 57 1.59 1.96 -8.42
C HIS A 57 1.51 2.27 -9.91
N LEU A 58 0.78 1.46 -10.67
CA LEU A 58 0.64 1.63 -12.13
C LEU A 58 -0.08 2.93 -12.48
N LYS A 59 -1.17 3.26 -11.76
CA LYS A 59 -1.91 4.51 -11.93
C LYS A 59 -1.05 5.73 -11.59
N ALA A 60 -0.25 5.67 -10.52
CA ALA A 60 0.62 6.76 -10.12
C ALA A 60 1.70 7.06 -11.17
N ILE A 61 2.28 6.02 -11.79
CA ILE A 61 3.24 6.15 -12.89
C ILE A 61 2.57 6.75 -14.12
N ALA A 62 1.42 6.19 -14.54
CA ALA A 62 0.70 6.63 -15.74
C ALA A 62 0.29 8.10 -15.67
N TRP A 63 -0.14 8.56 -14.49
CA TRP A 63 -0.53 9.95 -14.24
C TRP A 63 0.61 10.85 -13.77
N ALA A 64 1.85 10.36 -13.80
CA ALA A 64 3.07 11.08 -13.41
C ALA A 64 2.94 11.80 -12.06
N LEU A 65 2.26 11.19 -11.07
CA LEU A 65 1.91 11.84 -9.81
C LEU A 65 3.16 12.28 -9.01
N GLN A 66 4.27 11.57 -9.17
CA GLN A 66 5.57 11.93 -8.59
C GLN A 66 6.14 13.26 -9.11
N LYS A 67 5.66 13.77 -10.25
CA LYS A 67 6.07 15.06 -10.82
C LYS A 67 5.18 16.23 -10.33
N GLY A 68 4.25 15.97 -9.41
CA GLY A 68 3.26 16.95 -9.00
C GLY A 68 2.27 17.31 -10.10
N LYS A 69 1.55 18.42 -9.95
CA LYS A 69 0.52 18.85 -10.89
C LYS A 69 1.12 19.25 -12.23
N GLN A 70 0.62 18.68 -13.32
CA GLN A 70 1.08 18.90 -14.69
C GLN A 70 -0.08 19.46 -15.52
N SER A 71 0.10 20.63 -16.15
CA SER A 71 -0.95 21.28 -16.94
C SER A 71 -1.18 20.63 -18.32
N ASN A 72 -0.15 20.01 -18.90
CA ASN A 72 -0.17 19.47 -20.26
C ASN A 72 0.25 18.00 -20.30
N LEU A 73 -0.12 17.21 -19.28
CA LEU A 73 0.21 15.79 -19.23
C LEU A 73 -0.53 15.04 -20.35
N ARG A 74 0.22 14.25 -21.11
CA ARG A 74 -0.34 13.23 -22.02
C ARG A 74 -0.19 11.88 -21.34
N VAL A 75 -1.31 11.18 -21.19
CA VAL A 75 -1.38 9.86 -20.55
C VAL A 75 -1.78 8.85 -21.62
N GLU A 76 -0.98 7.79 -21.78
CA GLU A 76 -1.26 6.73 -22.76
C GLU A 76 -2.32 5.75 -22.23
N ASP A 77 -2.12 5.23 -21.01
CA ASP A 77 -3.09 4.38 -20.31
C ASP A 77 -3.74 5.19 -19.17
N THR A 78 -4.96 5.65 -19.42
CA THR A 78 -5.69 6.48 -18.45
C THR A 78 -6.27 5.68 -17.29
N PHE A 79 -6.37 4.34 -17.40
CA PHE A 79 -7.13 3.51 -16.47
C PHE A 79 -8.58 4.00 -16.27
N GLY A 80 -9.17 4.62 -17.30
CA GLY A 80 -10.52 5.19 -17.26
C GLY A 80 -10.64 6.53 -16.50
N LEU A 81 -9.53 7.10 -16.05
CA LEU A 81 -9.49 8.35 -15.29
C LEU A 81 -9.41 9.55 -16.24
N GLN A 82 -9.93 10.71 -15.83
CA GLN A 82 -10.01 11.92 -16.66
C GLN A 82 -9.04 13.03 -16.23
N SER A 83 -8.47 12.95 -15.03
CA SER A 83 -7.57 13.98 -14.48
C SER A 83 -6.55 13.43 -13.49
N GLN A 84 -5.48 14.20 -13.24
CA GLN A 84 -4.52 13.87 -12.18
C GLN A 84 -5.18 13.86 -10.80
N GLU A 85 -6.16 14.74 -10.56
CA GLU A 85 -6.92 14.76 -9.30
C GLU A 85 -7.76 13.49 -9.10
N GLU A 86 -8.39 12.98 -10.16
CA GLU A 86 -9.07 11.66 -10.13
C GLU A 86 -8.07 10.52 -9.91
N ALA A 87 -6.90 10.59 -10.54
CA ALA A 87 -5.85 9.60 -10.36
C ALA A 87 -5.34 9.55 -8.92
N VAL A 88 -5.14 10.71 -8.26
CA VAL A 88 -4.77 10.77 -6.84
C VAL A 88 -5.82 10.06 -5.98
N LYS A 89 -7.11 10.35 -6.19
CA LYS A 89 -8.21 9.70 -5.45
C LYS A 89 -8.26 8.19 -5.72
N SER A 90 -8.09 7.78 -6.96
CA SER A 90 -8.08 6.36 -7.36
C SER A 90 -6.91 5.60 -6.71
N VAL A 91 -5.71 6.19 -6.71
CA VAL A 91 -4.52 5.62 -6.05
C VAL A 91 -4.74 5.52 -4.53
N GLN A 92 -5.32 6.53 -3.90
CA GLN A 92 -5.66 6.48 -2.47
C GLN A 92 -6.67 5.37 -2.17
N ASN A 93 -7.69 5.21 -3.01
CA ASN A 93 -8.68 4.15 -2.85
C ASN A 93 -8.07 2.75 -2.98
N ASP A 94 -7.13 2.55 -3.92
CA ASP A 94 -6.39 1.30 -4.03
C ASP A 94 -5.60 1.02 -2.74
N MET A 95 -4.87 2.02 -2.21
CA MET A 95 -4.13 1.87 -0.96
C MET A 95 -5.04 1.57 0.23
N MET A 96 -6.23 2.18 0.28
CA MET A 96 -7.25 1.88 1.29
C MET A 96 -7.82 0.47 1.15
N ALA A 97 -7.92 -0.06 -0.08
CA ALA A 97 -8.31 -1.45 -0.30
C ALA A 97 -7.26 -2.43 0.27
N LEU A 98 -5.97 -2.17 0.05
CA LEU A 98 -4.90 -2.95 0.70
C LEU A 98 -4.96 -2.83 2.22
N ASN A 99 -5.16 -1.63 2.76
CA ASN A 99 -5.27 -1.43 4.20
C ASN A 99 -6.44 -2.23 4.80
N LYS A 100 -7.58 -2.33 4.10
CA LYS A 100 -8.71 -3.16 4.54
C LYS A 100 -8.36 -4.66 4.62
N ILE A 101 -7.50 -5.15 3.73
CA ILE A 101 -7.03 -6.54 3.77
C ILE A 101 -6.10 -6.77 4.98
N LEU A 102 -5.27 -5.78 5.31
CA LEU A 102 -4.30 -5.89 6.41
C LEU A 102 -4.91 -5.63 7.80
N CYS A 103 -6.03 -4.93 7.86
CA CYS A 103 -6.67 -4.50 9.12
C CYS A 103 -8.05 -5.12 9.36
N SER A 104 -8.49 -6.07 8.54
CA SER A 104 -9.71 -6.87 8.77
C SER A 104 -9.48 -7.95 9.81
#